data_AF-A0A6L9L4L0-F1
#
_entry.id   AF-A0A6L9L4L0-F1
#
_cell.length_a   1.000
_cell.length_b   1.000
_cell.length_c   1.000
_cell.angle_alpha   90.00
_cell.angle_beta   90.00
_cell.angle_gamma   90.00
#
_symmetry.space_group_name_H-M   'P 1'
#
loop_
_entity.id
_entity.type
_entity.pdbx_description
1 polymer ?
#
loop_
_entity_poly.entity_id
_entity_poly.type
_entity_poly.pdbx_seq_one_letter_code
_entity_poly.pdbx_strand_id
1 'polypeptide(L)'
;MTISALNTDRITNYKPKTKHPKTMWEEQDNQLIRTFSFADFSEAFAFMTRVALIAEKMDHHPWWSNVYNEVVIKLSTHDAGNKVTDKDHALAAEIDKLMSK
;
A
#
# COMPACT_ATOMS: atom_id res chain seq x y z
N MET A 1 0.13 15.28 -36.68
CA MET A 1 0.32 15.37 -35.21
C MET A 1 1.44 14.41 -34.84
N THR A 2 2.64 14.93 -34.65
CA THR A 2 3.81 14.15 -34.24
C THR A 2 3.74 13.90 -32.75
N ILE A 3 3.75 12.62 -32.36
CA ILE A 3 3.93 12.22 -30.97
C ILE A 3 5.38 12.59 -30.61
N SER A 4 5.53 13.58 -29.72
CA SER A 4 6.82 13.92 -29.11
C SER A 4 7.36 12.70 -28.38
N ALA A 5 8.57 12.29 -28.74
CA ALA A 5 9.26 11.16 -28.14
C ALA A 5 9.35 11.34 -26.61
N LEU A 6 8.89 10.33 -25.88
CA LEU A 6 9.15 10.22 -24.45
C LEU A 6 10.66 10.21 -24.25
N ASN A 7 11.15 11.13 -23.41
CA ASN A 7 12.53 11.22 -22.98
C ASN A 7 12.91 9.93 -22.20
N THR A 8 13.60 9.00 -22.86
CA THR A 8 13.94 7.66 -22.37
C THR A 8 15.06 7.64 -21.33
N ASP A 9 15.66 8.79 -21.01
CA ASP A 9 16.90 8.86 -20.22
C ASP A 9 16.69 8.83 -18.69
N ARG A 10 15.45 8.62 -18.21
CA ARG A 10 15.11 8.59 -16.77
C ARG A 10 14.70 7.24 -16.19
N ILE A 11 14.81 6.14 -16.93
CA ILE A 11 14.21 4.86 -16.51
C ILE A 11 15.20 3.91 -15.79
N THR A 12 16.52 4.12 -15.85
CA THR A 12 17.46 3.00 -15.53
C THR A 12 18.06 2.95 -14.13
N ASN A 13 17.74 3.86 -13.20
CA ASN A 13 18.48 3.94 -11.92
C ASN A 13 17.65 3.71 -10.65
N TYR A 14 16.54 2.98 -10.73
CA TYR A 14 15.87 2.52 -9.52
C TYR A 14 16.66 1.36 -8.88
N LYS A 15 17.35 1.64 -7.77
CA LYS A 15 17.94 0.61 -6.91
C LYS A 15 16.97 0.36 -5.74
N PRO A 16 16.28 -0.80 -5.68
CA PRO A 16 15.46 -1.13 -4.54
C PRO A 16 16.33 -1.20 -3.29
N LYS A 17 15.99 -0.42 -2.25
CA LYS A 17 16.58 -0.59 -0.93
C LYS A 17 16.08 -1.92 -0.37
N THR A 18 17.00 -2.81 -0.03
CA THR A 18 16.69 -4.17 0.44
C THR A 18 16.40 -4.23 1.94
N LYS A 19 15.64 -5.27 2.30
CA LYS A 19 15.40 -5.88 3.62
C LYS A 19 14.42 -5.16 4.55
N HIS A 20 13.17 -5.62 4.45
CA HIS A 20 12.00 -5.32 5.28
C HIS A 20 12.35 -4.99 6.75
N PRO A 21 12.39 -3.71 7.16
CA PRO A 21 12.02 -3.41 8.52
C PRO A 21 10.56 -3.86 8.67
N LYS A 22 10.26 -4.67 9.69
CA LYS A 22 8.88 -4.84 10.18
C LYS A 22 8.46 -3.46 10.72
N THR A 23 8.06 -2.57 9.83
CA THR A 23 7.38 -1.33 10.21
C THR A 23 6.01 -1.76 10.70
N MET A 24 5.68 -1.45 11.96
CA MET A 24 4.33 -1.64 12.49
C MET A 24 3.43 -0.57 11.86
N TRP A 25 2.11 -0.72 11.99
CA TRP A 25 1.19 0.38 11.68
C TRP A 25 1.45 1.55 12.62
N GLU A 26 1.54 2.75 12.06
CA GLU A 26 1.67 4.00 12.80
C GLU A 26 0.34 4.74 12.75
N GLU A 27 -0.16 5.17 13.91
CA GLU A 27 -1.36 6.02 13.97
C GLU A 27 -0.96 7.49 14.03
N GLN A 28 -1.28 8.22 12.96
CA GLN A 28 -0.97 9.64 12.82
C GLN A 28 -2.09 10.34 12.04
N ASP A 29 -2.42 11.57 12.43
CA ASP A 29 -3.37 12.44 11.70
C ASP A 29 -4.72 11.75 11.41
N ASN A 30 -5.22 10.98 12.38
CA ASN A 30 -6.44 10.16 12.27
C ASN A 30 -6.40 9.07 11.19
N GLN A 31 -5.22 8.54 10.87
CA GLN A 31 -5.05 7.43 9.93
C GLN A 31 -4.08 6.39 10.51
N LEU A 32 -4.34 5.11 10.21
CA LEU A 32 -3.32 4.06 10.33
C LEU A 32 -2.50 4.04 9.05
N ILE A 33 -1.18 4.19 9.17
CA ILE A 33 -0.26 4.31 8.04
C ILE A 33 0.77 3.19 8.12
N ARG A 34 1.03 2.52 7.01
CA ARG A 34 2.13 1.55 6.90
C ARG A 34 2.69 1.51 5.49
N THR A 35 4.01 1.45 5.40
CA THR A 35 4.74 1.23 4.16
C THR A 35 5.23 -0.21 4.06
N PHE A 36 4.93 -0.85 2.94
CA PHE A 36 5.36 -2.20 2.59
C PHE A 36 6.35 -2.13 1.42
N SER A 37 7.47 -2.83 1.52
CA SER A 37 8.45 -2.95 0.44
C SER A 37 8.55 -4.41 0.00
N PHE A 38 8.67 -4.65 -1.31
CA PHE A 38 8.73 -5.97 -1.95
C PHE A 38 10.01 -6.12 -2.78
N ALA A 39 10.27 -7.30 -3.37
CA ALA A 39 11.46 -7.46 -4.23
C ALA A 39 11.31 -6.67 -5.54
N ASP A 40 10.12 -6.66 -6.11
CA ASP A 40 9.80 -6.01 -7.39
C ASP A 40 8.32 -5.56 -7.46
N PHE A 41 7.94 -5.01 -8.61
CA PHE A 41 6.56 -4.58 -8.87
C PHE A 41 5.56 -5.75 -8.94
N SER A 42 5.97 -6.92 -9.41
CA SER A 42 5.06 -8.07 -9.55
C SER A 42 4.62 -8.56 -8.17
N GLU A 43 5.56 -8.66 -7.22
CA GLU A 43 5.26 -8.99 -5.84
C GLU A 43 4.38 -7.93 -5.16
N ALA A 44 4.70 -6.64 -5.35
CA ALA A 44 3.91 -5.55 -4.80
C ALA A 44 2.46 -5.58 -5.31
N PHE A 45 2.27 -5.79 -6.62
CA PHE A 45 0.95 -5.83 -7.23
C PHE A 45 0.17 -7.10 -6.83
N ALA A 46 0.85 -8.24 -6.65
CA ALA A 46 0.24 -9.45 -6.12
C ALA A 46 -0.26 -9.25 -4.67
N PHE A 47 0.52 -8.55 -3.84
CA PHE A 47 0.09 -8.14 -2.51
C PHE A 47 -1.13 -7.22 -2.57
N MET A 48 -1.08 -6.15 -3.38
CA MET A 48 -2.20 -5.22 -3.57
C MET A 48 -3.48 -5.92 -4.02
N THR A 49 -3.37 -6.90 -4.93
CA THR A 49 -4.51 -7.71 -5.39
C THR A 49 -5.17 -8.46 -4.22
N ARG A 50 -4.38 -9.05 -3.32
CA ARG A 50 -4.92 -9.74 -2.13
C ARG A 50 -5.56 -8.76 -1.15
N VAL A 51 -4.95 -7.59 -0.93
CA VAL A 51 -5.53 -6.53 -0.10
C VAL A 51 -6.88 -6.08 -0.66
N ALA A 52 -7.00 -5.89 -1.98
CA ALA A 52 -8.25 -5.51 -2.63
C ALA A 52 -9.38 -6.53 -2.39
N LEU A 53 -9.09 -7.83 -2.46
CA LEU A 53 -10.08 -8.88 -2.17
C LEU A 53 -10.53 -8.88 -0.71
N ILE A 54 -9.62 -8.61 0.23
CA ILE A 54 -9.94 -8.49 1.66
C ILE A 54 -10.80 -7.24 1.90
N ALA A 55 -10.37 -6.09 1.37
CA ALA A 55 -11.08 -4.82 1.47
C ALA A 55 -12.52 -4.91 0.95
N GLU A 56 -12.71 -5.52 -0.21
CA GLU A 56 -14.04 -5.73 -0.80
C GLU A 56 -14.92 -6.64 0.07
N LYS A 57 -14.36 -7.75 0.58
CA LYS A 57 -15.09 -8.64 1.50
C LYS A 57 -15.51 -7.92 2.79
N MET A 58 -14.71 -6.95 3.25
CA MET A 58 -14.97 -6.20 4.47
C MET A 58 -15.83 -4.95 4.24
N ASP A 59 -16.15 -4.60 2.99
CA ASP A 59 -16.78 -3.33 2.61
C ASP A 59 -16.08 -2.13 3.27
N HIS A 60 -14.74 -2.15 3.19
CA HIS A 60 -13.88 -1.12 3.78
C HIS A 60 -12.60 -1.00 2.96
N HIS A 61 -12.44 0.11 2.25
CA HIS A 61 -11.37 0.26 1.25
C HIS A 61 -10.23 1.14 1.75
N PRO A 62 -8.96 0.75 1.51
CA PRO A 62 -7.82 1.58 1.87
C PRO A 62 -7.67 2.77 0.93
N TRP A 63 -7.03 3.83 1.41
CA TRP A 63 -6.24 4.69 0.54
C TRP A 63 -4.85 4.05 0.38
N TRP A 64 -4.30 4.06 -0.82
CA TRP A 64 -2.93 3.62 -1.03
C TRP A 64 -2.20 4.40 -2.12
N SER A 65 -0.87 4.31 -2.10
CA SER A 65 -0.01 4.63 -3.23
C SER A 65 0.93 3.46 -3.51
N ASN A 66 1.29 3.26 -4.77
CA ASN A 66 2.31 2.28 -5.17
C ASN A 66 3.33 2.92 -6.12
N VAL A 67 4.61 2.73 -5.82
CA VAL A 67 5.73 3.13 -6.65
C VAL A 67 6.67 1.93 -6.78
N TYR A 68 6.60 1.25 -7.92
CA TYR A 68 7.35 0.02 -8.20
C TYR A 68 7.15 -1.04 -7.08
N ASN A 69 8.14 -1.29 -6.25
CA ASN A 69 8.12 -2.30 -5.20
C ASN A 69 7.68 -1.77 -3.83
N GLU A 70 7.26 -0.50 -3.73
CA GLU A 70 6.79 0.11 -2.48
C GLU A 70 5.29 0.37 -2.54
N VAL A 71 4.57 0.00 -1.47
CA VAL A 71 3.13 0.25 -1.30
C VAL A 71 2.94 0.95 0.05
N VAL A 72 2.38 2.16 0.03
CA VAL A 72 1.97 2.87 1.23
C VAL A 72 0.47 2.70 1.38
N ILE A 73 0.01 2.22 2.53
CA ILE A 73 -1.42 2.09 2.85
C ILE A 73 -1.75 3.08 3.98
N LYS A 74 -2.90 3.76 3.82
CA LYS A 74 -3.52 4.59 4.84
C LYS A 74 -4.96 4.14 5.05
N LEU A 75 -5.34 3.91 6.31
CA LEU A 75 -6.69 3.48 6.69
C LEU A 75 -7.35 4.54 7.56
N SER A 76 -8.55 4.94 7.18
CA SER A 76 -9.49 5.68 7.99
C SER A 76 -10.90 5.41 7.49
N THR A 77 -11.88 5.58 8.38
CA THR A 77 -13.30 5.39 8.04
C THR A 77 -13.91 6.70 7.57
N HIS A 78 -14.29 6.76 6.29
CA HIS A 78 -14.85 7.95 5.64
C HIS A 78 -16.06 8.51 6.39
N ASP A 79 -17.05 7.66 6.67
CA ASP A 79 -18.32 8.06 7.27
C ASP A 79 -18.20 8.42 8.76
N ALA A 80 -17.05 8.11 9.39
CA ALA A 80 -16.68 8.56 10.73
C ALA A 80 -15.94 9.90 10.72
N GLY A 81 -16.00 10.65 9.61
CA GLY A 81 -15.30 11.92 9.41
C GLY A 81 -13.80 11.73 9.13
N ASN A 82 -13.45 10.68 8.39
CA ASN A 82 -12.07 10.28 8.07
C ASN A 82 -11.21 10.04 9.33
N LYS A 83 -11.73 9.21 10.25
CA LYS A 83 -11.04 8.85 11.50
C LYS A 83 -10.79 7.36 11.59
N VAL A 84 -9.76 6.98 12.36
CA VAL A 84 -9.51 5.57 12.71
C VAL A 84 -10.68 5.04 13.53
N THR A 85 -11.17 3.87 13.13
CA THR A 85 -12.15 3.07 13.86
C THR A 85 -11.71 1.62 13.93
N ASP A 86 -12.51 0.78 14.60
CA ASP A 86 -12.29 -0.67 14.63
C ASP A 86 -12.24 -1.32 13.24
N LYS A 87 -12.93 -0.75 12.24
CA LYS A 87 -12.85 -1.24 10.85
C LYS A 87 -11.44 -1.11 10.28
N ASP A 88 -10.77 0.00 10.59
CA ASP A 88 -9.39 0.27 10.16
C ASP A 88 -8.41 -0.69 10.82
N HIS A 89 -8.54 -0.91 12.13
CA HIS A 89 -7.71 -1.89 12.86
C HIS A 89 -7.97 -3.33 12.38
N ALA A 90 -9.22 -3.69 12.08
CA ALA A 90 -9.57 -5.01 11.56
C ALA A 90 -8.96 -5.24 10.17
N LEU A 91 -9.06 -4.26 9.27
CA LEU A 91 -8.48 -4.36 7.93
C LEU A 91 -6.94 -4.39 8.01
N ALA A 92 -6.32 -3.56 8.85
CA ALA A 92 -4.89 -3.60 9.13
C ALA A 92 -4.42 -4.99 9.56
N ALA A 93 -5.16 -5.64 10.47
CA ALA A 93 -4.84 -6.98 10.95
C ALA A 93 -4.94 -8.06 9.85
N GLU A 94 -5.95 -7.98 8.97
CA GLU A 94 -6.05 -8.90 7.82
C GLU A 94 -4.94 -8.68 6.79
N ILE A 95 -4.56 -7.42 6.53
CA ILE A 95 -3.42 -7.08 5.68
C ILE A 95 -2.12 -7.66 6.26
N ASP A 96 -1.91 -7.56 7.57
CA ASP A 96 -0.70 -8.07 8.24
C ASP A 96 -0.53 -9.58 8.07
N LYS A 97 -1.63 -10.35 8.02
CA LYS A 97 -1.57 -11.80 7.76
C LYS A 97 -0.95 -12.12 6.40
N LEU A 98 -1.08 -11.24 5.40
CA LEU A 98 -0.46 -11.42 4.09
C LEU A 98 1.07 -11.34 4.13
N MET A 99 1.63 -10.69 5.16
CA MET A 99 3.08 -10.50 5.35
C MET A 99 3.73 -11.57 6.23
N SER A 100 2.94 -12.47 6.82
CA SER A 100 3.39 -13.40 7.87
C SER A 100 3.90 -14.77 7.37
N LYS A 101 4.44 -14.85 6.14
CA LYS A 101 5.02 -16.10 5.61
C LYS A 101 6.52 -16.20 5.86
#